data_AF-A0A9Q3V4R7-F1
#
_entry.id   AF-A0A9Q3V4R7-F1
#
_cell.length_a   1.000
_cell.length_b   1.000
_cell.length_c   1.000
_cell.angle_alpha   90.00
_cell.angle_beta   90.00
_cell.angle_gamma   90.00
#
_symmetry.space_group_name_H-M   'P 1'
#
loop_
_entity.id
_entity.type
_entity.pdbx_description
1 polymer ?
#
loop_
_entity_poly.entity_id
_entity_poly.type
_entity_poly.pdbx_seq_one_letter_code
_entity_poly.pdbx_strand_id
1 'polypeptide(L)'
;MKNNVAMLLLFLLSLKAIASPQSPDLIIYKNDTIPTYNLLIERYLREKFNDDELAKFSFKGELIPLSCWRGYQGVYEVIDNKLYLSGMIDCGGLRNKQDLFSNESLARMRKLINIMIKMSTSFV
;
A
#
# COMPACT_ATOMS: atom_id res chain seq x y z
N MET A 1 2.53 13.59 45.24
CA MET A 1 2.88 13.57 43.80
C MET A 1 3.06 12.16 43.22
N LYS A 2 3.72 11.21 43.90
CA LYS A 2 3.90 9.82 43.40
C LYS A 2 2.59 9.06 43.10
N ASN A 3 1.56 9.22 43.93
CA ASN A 3 0.29 8.48 43.75
C ASN A 3 -0.53 8.94 42.53
N ASN A 4 -0.39 10.20 42.11
CA ASN A 4 -1.12 10.74 40.96
C ASN A 4 -0.54 10.24 39.63
N VAL A 5 0.78 10.00 39.59
CA VAL A 5 1.47 9.45 38.41
C VAL A 5 1.05 8.00 38.17
N ALA A 6 0.91 7.21 39.23
CA ALA A 6 0.45 5.82 39.14
C ALA A 6 -0.98 5.70 38.58
N MET A 7 -1.90 6.56 39.02
CA MET A 7 -3.26 6.62 38.48
C MET A 7 -3.28 7.02 36.99
N LEU A 8 -2.44 7.97 36.58
CA LEU A 8 -2.35 8.39 35.17
C LEU A 8 -1.82 7.26 34.27
N LEU A 9 -0.82 6.49 34.72
CA LEU A 9 -0.31 5.33 34.02
C LEU A 9 -1.35 4.20 33.88
N LEU A 10 -2.12 3.94 34.94
CA LEU A 10 -3.23 2.97 34.90
C LEU A 10 -4.34 3.40 33.93
N PHE A 11 -4.62 4.70 33.83
CA PHE A 11 -5.59 5.24 32.87
C PHE A 11 -5.10 5.07 31.42
N LEU A 12 -3.82 5.34 31.15
CA LEU A 12 -3.23 5.18 29.81
C LEU A 12 -3.16 3.71 29.36
N LEU A 13 -2.96 2.77 30.27
CA LEU A 13 -2.98 1.32 29.98
C LEU A 13 -4.37 0.80 29.60
N SER A 14 -5.44 1.53 29.95
CA SER A 14 -6.81 1.18 29.57
C SER A 14 -7.18 1.59 28.14
N LEU A 15 -6.34 2.39 27.49
CA LEU A 15 -6.53 2.79 26.09
C LEU A 15 -6.17 1.60 25.18
N LYS A 16 -7.19 0.94 24.65
CA LYS A 16 -7.00 -0.02 23.56
C LYS A 16 -6.58 0.74 22.31
N ALA A 17 -5.37 0.47 21.81
CA ALA A 17 -4.93 0.99 20.53
C ALA A 17 -5.79 0.38 19.41
N ILE A 18 -6.60 1.20 18.75
CA ILE A 18 -7.36 0.81 17.57
C ILE A 18 -6.45 1.08 16.36
N ALA A 19 -5.71 0.04 15.94
CA ALA A 19 -4.99 0.05 14.68
C ALA A 19 -5.81 -0.72 13.65
N SER A 20 -6.22 -0.04 12.57
CA SER A 20 -6.80 -0.74 11.43
C SER A 20 -5.66 -1.37 10.62
N PRO A 21 -5.66 -2.69 10.38
CA PRO A 21 -4.66 -3.30 9.53
C PRO A 21 -4.77 -2.74 8.11
N GLN A 22 -3.64 -2.67 7.42
CA GLN A 22 -3.64 -2.23 6.03
C GLN A 22 -4.37 -3.25 5.16
N SER A 23 -5.22 -2.77 4.25
CA SER A 23 -5.89 -3.60 3.25
C SER A 23 -4.83 -4.35 2.46
N PRO A 24 -4.95 -5.70 2.35
CA PRO A 24 -3.94 -6.52 1.72
C PRO A 24 -3.86 -6.19 0.23
N ASP A 25 -2.68 -6.34 -0.36
CA ASP A 25 -2.60 -6.50 -1.81
C ASP A 25 -3.18 -7.86 -2.23
N LEU A 26 -3.40 -8.06 -3.52
CA LEU A 26 -4.03 -9.27 -4.05
C LEU A 26 -3.09 -9.98 -5.01
N ILE A 27 -2.98 -11.30 -4.90
CA ILE A 27 -2.26 -12.15 -5.86
C ILE A 27 -3.30 -13.02 -6.56
N ILE A 28 -3.43 -12.83 -7.87
CA ILE A 28 -4.22 -13.68 -8.75
C ILE A 28 -3.33 -14.84 -9.19
N TYR A 29 -3.72 -16.06 -8.84
CA TYR A 29 -3.09 -17.28 -9.32
C TYR A 29 -4.15 -18.22 -9.89
N LYS A 30 -4.07 -18.47 -11.20
CA LYS A 30 -5.10 -19.21 -11.94
C LYS A 30 -6.47 -18.55 -11.74
N ASN A 31 -7.38 -19.21 -11.02
CA ASN A 31 -8.73 -18.71 -10.75
C ASN A 31 -8.91 -18.23 -9.30
N ASP A 32 -7.86 -18.26 -8.48
CA ASP A 32 -7.92 -17.83 -7.08
C ASP A 32 -7.31 -16.44 -6.90
N THR A 33 -7.82 -15.71 -5.90
CA THR A 33 -7.29 -14.43 -5.46
C THR A 33 -6.89 -14.54 -4.00
N ILE A 34 -5.59 -14.35 -3.72
CA ILE A 34 -4.99 -14.56 -2.41
C ILE A 34 -4.57 -13.20 -1.84
N PRO A 35 -5.01 -12.81 -0.64
CA PRO A 35 -4.54 -11.59 0.00
C PRO A 35 -3.08 -11.71 0.44
N THR A 36 -2.29 -10.66 0.29
CA THR A 36 -0.90 -10.58 0.74
C THR A 36 -0.64 -9.26 1.47
N TYR A 37 -0.02 -9.36 2.65
CA TYR A 37 0.32 -8.22 3.50
C TYR A 37 1.81 -7.84 3.41
N ASN A 38 2.49 -8.32 2.37
CA ASN A 38 3.93 -8.15 2.21
C ASN A 38 4.36 -6.77 1.67
N LEU A 39 3.41 -5.91 1.29
CA LEU A 39 3.67 -4.55 0.78
C LEU A 39 4.74 -4.55 -0.33
N LEU A 40 4.53 -5.35 -1.38
CA LEU A 40 5.59 -5.71 -2.32
C LEU A 40 6.13 -4.50 -3.10
N ILE A 41 5.26 -3.57 -3.52
CA ILE A 41 5.69 -2.31 -4.15
C ILE A 41 6.53 -1.50 -3.16
N GLU A 42 6.06 -1.32 -1.92
CA GLU A 42 6.81 -0.55 -0.92
C GLU A 42 8.17 -1.18 -0.60
N ARG A 43 8.23 -2.52 -0.53
CA ARG A 43 9.49 -3.24 -0.30
C ARG A 43 10.45 -3.03 -1.46
N TYR A 44 9.98 -3.18 -2.69
CA TYR A 44 10.76 -2.92 -3.89
C TYR A 44 11.27 -1.48 -3.96
N LEU A 45 10.43 -0.50 -3.60
CA LEU A 45 10.81 0.90 -3.61
C LEU A 45 11.85 1.21 -2.51
N ARG A 46 11.70 0.65 -1.31
CA ARG A 46 12.68 0.81 -0.21
C ARG A 46 14.06 0.28 -0.55
N GLU A 47 14.14 -0.77 -1.35
CA GLU A 47 15.42 -1.30 -1.83
C GLU A 47 16.12 -0.35 -2.82
N LYS A 48 15.39 0.62 -3.39
CA LYS A 48 15.88 1.49 -4.47
C LYS A 48 16.02 2.96 -4.10
N PHE A 49 15.27 3.42 -3.10
CA PHE A 49 15.09 4.82 -2.79
C PHE A 49 15.18 5.07 -1.28
N ASN A 50 15.63 6.26 -0.89
CA ASN A 50 15.68 6.66 0.52
C ASN A 50 14.29 7.09 1.05
N ASP A 51 14.17 7.31 2.36
CA ASP A 51 12.87 7.61 2.99
C ASP A 51 12.22 8.92 2.48
N ASP A 52 13.01 9.97 2.21
CA ASP A 52 12.52 11.27 1.70
C ASP A 52 11.96 11.12 0.28
N GLU A 53 12.59 10.25 -0.49
CA GLU A 53 12.18 9.85 -1.82
C GLU A 53 10.91 9.00 -1.81
N LEU A 54 10.80 8.06 -0.86
CA LEU A 54 9.63 7.20 -0.67
C LEU A 54 8.36 7.98 -0.33
N ALA A 55 8.49 9.10 0.39
CA ALA A 55 7.36 9.97 0.69
C ALA A 55 6.64 10.49 -0.57
N LYS A 56 7.35 10.58 -1.70
CA LYS A 56 6.81 11.04 -3.01
C LYS A 56 5.93 9.99 -3.70
N PHE A 57 6.00 8.72 -3.28
CA PHE A 57 5.19 7.62 -3.81
C PHE A 57 3.83 7.48 -3.13
N SER A 58 3.53 8.32 -2.16
CA SER A 58 2.23 8.35 -1.50
C SER A 58 1.12 8.71 -2.51
N PHE A 59 0.16 7.81 -2.74
CA PHE A 59 -1.00 8.04 -3.62
C PHE A 59 -2.17 8.71 -2.87
N LYS A 60 -1.86 9.46 -1.81
CA LYS A 60 -2.88 10.02 -0.92
C LYS A 60 -3.84 10.97 -1.67
N GLY A 61 -5.12 10.63 -1.66
CA GLY A 61 -6.23 11.55 -1.93
C GLY A 61 -6.74 12.20 -0.63
N GLU A 62 -7.76 13.05 -0.73
CA GLU A 62 -8.27 13.86 0.39
C GLU A 62 -8.95 13.03 1.50
N LEU A 63 -9.45 11.82 1.19
CA LEU A 63 -10.12 10.93 2.15
C LEU A 63 -9.65 9.50 1.95
N ILE A 64 -8.88 8.97 2.89
CA ILE A 64 -8.37 7.60 2.85
C ILE A 64 -8.79 6.88 4.12
N PRO A 65 -9.48 5.72 4.02
CA PRO A 65 -9.78 4.90 5.19
C PRO A 65 -8.50 4.59 5.98
N LEU A 66 -8.59 4.52 7.32
CA LEU A 66 -7.45 4.11 8.17
C LEU A 66 -6.88 2.74 7.73
N SER A 67 -7.73 1.87 7.19
CA SER A 67 -7.36 0.56 6.66
C SER A 67 -6.75 0.60 5.25
N CYS A 68 -6.60 1.75 4.62
CA CYS A 68 -6.12 1.88 3.23
C CYS A 68 -5.10 3.02 3.10
N TRP A 69 -4.29 3.31 4.12
CA TRP A 69 -3.45 4.52 4.19
C TRP A 69 -2.51 4.78 2.98
N ARG A 70 -2.18 3.74 2.20
CA ARG A 70 -1.46 3.85 0.91
C ARG A 70 -2.27 4.55 -0.20
N GLY A 71 -3.59 4.48 -0.14
CA GLY A 71 -4.52 4.98 -1.15
C GLY A 71 -4.74 4.02 -2.33
N TYR A 72 -4.23 2.79 -2.26
CA TYR A 72 -4.39 1.78 -3.30
C TYR A 72 -4.15 0.35 -2.77
N GLN A 73 -4.59 -0.66 -3.54
CA GLN A 73 -4.14 -2.05 -3.45
C GLN A 73 -3.38 -2.43 -4.73
N GLY A 74 -2.20 -3.02 -4.56
CA GLY A 74 -1.52 -3.70 -5.66
C GLY A 74 -2.23 -5.00 -5.99
N VAL A 75 -2.48 -5.25 -7.27
CA VAL A 75 -2.96 -6.54 -7.74
C VAL A 75 -1.89 -7.15 -8.63
N TYR A 76 -1.43 -8.32 -8.23
CA TYR A 76 -0.40 -9.06 -8.92
C TYR A 76 -0.99 -10.30 -9.59
N GLU A 77 -0.42 -10.72 -10.71
CA GLU A 77 -0.78 -11.98 -11.36
C GLU A 77 0.45 -12.87 -11.50
N VAL A 78 0.28 -14.14 -11.17
CA VAL A 78 1.32 -15.15 -11.38
C VAL A 78 1.11 -15.79 -12.75
N ILE A 79 2.04 -15.51 -13.67
CA ILE A 79 2.05 -16.02 -15.05
C ILE A 79 3.41 -16.71 -15.26
N ASP A 80 3.40 -17.97 -15.69
CA ASP A 80 4.63 -18.77 -15.93
C ASP A 80 5.64 -18.73 -14.77
N ASN A 81 5.14 -18.93 -13.54
CA ASN A 81 5.93 -18.90 -12.29
C ASN A 81 6.60 -17.55 -11.98
N LYS A 82 6.13 -16.45 -12.59
CA LYS A 82 6.61 -15.09 -12.34
C LYS A 82 5.47 -14.23 -11.85
N LEU A 83 5.77 -13.33 -10.91
CA LEU A 83 4.81 -12.39 -10.33
C LEU A 83 4.89 -11.05 -11.06
N TYR A 84 3.78 -10.61 -11.62
CA TYR A 84 3.66 -9.34 -12.34
C TYR A 84 2.72 -8.41 -11.59
N LEU A 85 3.03 -7.10 -11.54
CA LEU A 85 2.06 -6.09 -11.12
C LEU A 85 1.07 -5.87 -12.28
N SER A 86 -0.16 -6.33 -12.11
CA SER A 86 -1.20 -6.28 -13.14
C SER A 86 -2.18 -5.11 -12.96
N GLY A 87 -2.28 -4.54 -11.76
CA GLY A 87 -3.14 -3.40 -11.49
C GLY A 87 -2.81 -2.68 -10.19
N MET A 88 -3.22 -1.42 -10.09
CA MET A 88 -3.17 -0.63 -8.85
C MET A 88 -4.54 -0.01 -8.61
N ILE A 89 -5.40 -0.72 -7.90
CA ILE A 89 -6.81 -0.37 -7.77
C ILE A 89 -7.09 0.40 -6.47
N ASP A 90 -8.30 0.94 -6.36
CA ASP A 90 -8.83 1.38 -5.07
C ASP A 90 -8.95 0.23 -4.08
N CYS A 91 -8.78 0.52 -2.79
CA CYS A 91 -8.93 -0.51 -1.77
C CYS A 91 -10.35 -1.07 -1.73
N GLY A 92 -10.48 -2.39 -1.84
CA GLY A 92 -11.76 -3.09 -1.96
C GLY A 92 -12.37 -3.03 -3.37
N GLY A 93 -11.63 -2.52 -4.36
CA GLY A 93 -12.14 -2.27 -5.70
C GLY A 93 -12.16 -3.47 -6.65
N LEU A 94 -11.56 -4.61 -6.30
CA LEU A 94 -11.48 -5.76 -7.21
C LEU A 94 -12.80 -6.54 -7.18
N ARG A 95 -13.61 -6.39 -8.22
CA ARG A 95 -14.85 -7.14 -8.45
C ARG A 95 -14.67 -8.15 -9.58
N ASN A 96 -13.88 -7.81 -10.58
CA ASN A 96 -13.54 -8.65 -11.72
C ASN A 96 -12.18 -8.23 -12.33
N LYS A 97 -11.69 -8.99 -13.32
CA LYS A 97 -10.40 -8.67 -13.98
C LYS A 97 -10.44 -7.37 -14.80
N GLN A 98 -11.60 -6.87 -15.20
CA GLN A 98 -11.70 -5.62 -15.95
C GLN A 98 -11.31 -4.40 -15.09
N ASP A 99 -11.48 -4.47 -13.77
CA ASP A 99 -11.08 -3.40 -12.84
C ASP A 99 -9.57 -3.11 -12.89
N LEU A 100 -8.74 -4.09 -13.28
CA LEU A 100 -7.30 -3.95 -13.46
C LEU A 100 -6.96 -2.96 -14.59
N PHE A 101 -7.84 -2.87 -15.59
CA PHE A 101 -7.71 -2.02 -16.78
C PHE A 101 -8.54 -0.74 -16.67
N SER A 102 -9.09 -0.44 -15.49
CA SER A 102 -9.78 0.83 -15.23
C SER A 102 -8.84 2.03 -15.45
N ASN A 103 -9.41 3.18 -15.83
CA ASN A 103 -8.62 4.39 -16.05
C ASN A 103 -7.83 4.78 -14.80
N GLU A 104 -8.43 4.60 -13.62
CA GLU A 104 -7.83 4.86 -12.33
C GLU A 104 -6.64 3.92 -12.06
N SER A 105 -6.80 2.62 -12.32
CA SER A 105 -5.71 1.64 -12.19
C SER A 105 -4.54 1.96 -13.11
N LEU A 106 -4.84 2.21 -14.39
CA LEU A 106 -3.84 2.57 -15.39
C LEU A 106 -3.15 3.91 -15.05
N ALA A 107 -3.88 4.90 -14.52
CA ALA A 107 -3.33 6.17 -14.10
C ALA A 107 -2.36 6.01 -12.92
N ARG A 108 -2.70 5.18 -11.92
CA ARG A 108 -1.83 4.89 -10.78
C ARG A 108 -0.57 4.13 -11.21
N MET A 109 -0.70 3.12 -12.06
CA MET A 109 0.46 2.41 -12.63
C MET A 109 1.37 3.34 -13.44
N ARG A 110 0.80 4.21 -14.29
CA ARG A 110 1.57 5.22 -15.02
C ARG A 110 2.29 6.17 -14.07
N LYS A 111 1.62 6.63 -13.02
CA LYS A 111 2.25 7.48 -11.99
C LYS A 111 3.40 6.76 -11.30
N LEU A 112 3.25 5.50 -10.91
CA LEU A 112 4.33 4.69 -10.33
C LEU A 112 5.54 4.61 -11.27
N ILE A 113 5.32 4.25 -12.53
CA ILE A 113 6.38 4.15 -13.56
C ILE A 113 7.08 5.50 -13.75
N ASN A 114 6.32 6.59 -13.87
CA ASN A 114 6.90 7.92 -14.05
C ASN A 114 7.77 8.35 -12.87
N ILE A 115 7.34 8.05 -11.64
CA ILE A 115 8.15 8.34 -10.45
C ILE A 115 9.43 7.49 -10.49
N MET A 116 9.32 6.19 -10.78
CA MET A 116 10.49 5.30 -10.88
C MET A 116 11.49 5.79 -11.95
N ILE A 117 11.02 6.22 -13.12
CA ILE A 117 11.86 6.77 -14.19
C ILE A 117 12.52 8.07 -13.73
N LYS A 118 11.74 9.03 -13.24
CA LYS A 118 12.26 10.34 -12.81
C LYS A 118 13.36 10.21 -11.75
N MET A 119 13.21 9.25 -10.85
CA MET A 119 14.19 9.01 -9.80
C MET A 119 15.42 8.27 -10.31
N SER A 120 15.28 7.32 -11.25
CA SER A 120 16.42 6.70 -11.92
C SER A 120 17.30 7.69 -12.70
N THR A 121 16.73 8.82 -13.14
CA THR A 121 17.45 9.87 -13.87
C THR A 121 17.98 11.00 -12.97
N SER A 122 17.63 11.02 -11.68
CA SER A 122 18.00 12.11 -10.74
C SER A 122 19.28 11.84 -9.94
N PHE A 123 20.03 10.78 -10.26
CA PHE A 123 21.34 10.52 -9.67
C PHE A 123 22.38 11.47 -10.29
N VAL A 124 22.59 12.62 -9.64
CA VAL A 124 23.76 13.51 -9.82
C VAL A 124 24.36 13.76 -8.45
#